data_AF-W0FW75-F1
#
_entry.id   AF-W0FW75-F1
#
_cell.length_a   1.000
_cell.length_b   1.000
_cell.length_c   1.000
_cell.angle_alpha   90.00
_cell.angle_beta   90.00
_cell.angle_gamma   90.00
#
_symmetry.space_group_name_H-M   'P 1'
#
loop_
_entity.id
_entity.type
_entity.pdbx_description
1 polymer ?
#
loop_
_entity_poly.entity_id
_entity_poly.type
_entity_poly.pdbx_seq_one_letter_code
_entity_poly.pdbx_strand_id
1 'polypeptide(L)'
;DWLFTTPLLLLDLALLAGASRNTIATLVGLDVAMILTGLIGAVATEGAAFRIAWWGISTGFFVVLLYFLVGTLTQNAAQKSGDVASLFGTLRNLIIVLWSAYPIVWIIGTEGTIELIGLGPETAAFMVLDLAAKVGFG
;
A
#
# COMPACT_ATOMS: atom_id res chain seq x y z
N ASP A 1 -3.00 6.31 -11.22
CA ASP A 1 -2.23 6.88 -10.10
C ASP A 1 -1.45 5.79 -9.38
N TRP A 2 -2.10 5.02 -8.49
CA TRP A 2 -1.44 4.09 -7.58
C TRP A 2 -0.49 3.09 -8.26
N LEU A 3 -0.85 2.55 -9.42
CA LEU A 3 0.00 1.63 -10.21
C LEU A 3 1.45 2.14 -10.43
N PHE A 4 1.66 3.46 -10.42
CA PHE A 4 2.99 4.06 -10.58
C PHE A 4 3.51 4.69 -9.30
N THR A 5 2.66 5.32 -8.50
CA THR A 5 3.13 6.02 -7.29
C THR A 5 3.47 5.06 -6.15
N THR A 6 2.76 3.95 -5.98
CA THR A 6 3.06 2.99 -4.90
C THR A 6 4.40 2.27 -5.13
N PRO A 7 4.78 1.85 -6.36
CA PRO A 7 6.13 1.37 -6.62
C PRO A 7 7.23 2.41 -6.37
N LEU A 8 6.97 3.69 -6.67
CA LEU A 8 7.93 4.77 -6.43
C LEU A 8 8.16 5.02 -4.94
N LEU A 9 7.10 5.05 -4.13
CA LEU A 9 7.21 5.17 -2.66
C LEU A 9 7.98 3.99 -2.05
N LEU A 10 7.76 2.78 -2.56
CA LEU A 10 8.51 1.59 -2.14
C LEU A 10 9.96 1.66 -2.58
N LEU A 11 10.23 2.19 -3.77
CA LEU A 11 11.58 2.42 -4.26
C LEU A 11 12.33 3.39 -3.34
N ASP A 12 11.70 4.50 -2.93
CA ASP A 12 12.30 5.45 -1.97
C ASP A 12 12.67 4.78 -0.65
N LEU A 13 11.73 4.03 -0.05
CA LEU A 13 11.99 3.28 1.19
C LEU A 13 13.09 2.23 1.00
N ALA A 14 13.08 1.51 -0.11
CA ALA A 14 14.04 0.46 -0.39
C ALA A 14 15.44 1.03 -0.64
N LEU A 15 15.55 2.17 -1.33
CA LEU A 15 16.81 2.88 -1.52
C LEU A 15 17.33 3.45 -0.20
N LEU A 16 16.46 4.03 0.63
CA LEU A 16 16.81 4.52 1.96
C LEU A 16 17.35 3.40 2.86
N ALA A 17 16.71 2.24 2.85
CA ALA A 17 17.18 1.05 3.55
C ALA A 17 18.43 0.41 2.91
N GLY A 18 18.81 0.81 1.70
CA GLY A 18 19.90 0.22 0.92
C GLY A 18 19.64 -1.24 0.52
N ALA A 19 18.42 -1.53 0.08
CA ALA A 19 17.97 -2.85 -0.32
C ALA A 19 18.61 -3.32 -1.63
N SER A 20 18.67 -4.64 -1.81
CA SER A 20 19.15 -5.25 -3.05
C SER A 20 18.18 -5.03 -4.21
N ARG A 21 18.68 -5.10 -5.45
CA ARG A 21 17.84 -5.05 -6.66
C ARG A 21 16.74 -6.12 -6.66
N ASN A 22 17.04 -7.31 -6.14
CA ASN A 22 16.06 -8.39 -6.03
C ASN A 22 14.95 -8.02 -5.04
N THR A 23 15.29 -7.46 -3.89
CA THR A 23 14.30 -6.98 -2.90
C THR A 23 13.42 -5.88 -3.49
N ILE A 24 14.01 -4.92 -4.21
CA ILE A 24 13.27 -3.85 -4.89
C ILE A 24 12.31 -4.45 -5.93
N ALA A 25 12.81 -5.33 -6.80
CA ALA A 25 11.98 -5.97 -7.83
C ALA A 25 10.83 -6.79 -7.23
N THR A 26 11.07 -7.51 -6.14
CA THR A 26 10.02 -8.24 -5.40
C THR A 26 8.97 -7.29 -4.84
N LEU A 27 9.37 -6.20 -4.18
CA LEU A 27 8.43 -5.21 -3.62
C LEU A 27 7.58 -4.57 -4.72
N VAL A 28 8.21 -4.13 -5.81
CA VAL A 28 7.50 -3.55 -6.96
C VAL A 28 6.56 -4.56 -7.60
N GLY A 29 6.98 -5.82 -7.77
CA GLY A 29 6.14 -6.87 -8.34
C GLY A 29 4.91 -7.18 -7.49
N LEU A 30 5.10 -7.30 -6.17
CA LEU A 30 4.01 -7.50 -5.21
C LEU A 30 3.04 -6.32 -5.22
N ASP A 31 3.55 -5.10 -5.27
CA ASP A 31 2.76 -3.87 -5.29
C ASP A 31 1.94 -3.74 -6.58
N VAL A 32 2.55 -3.96 -7.73
CA VAL A 32 1.83 -3.98 -9.02
C VAL A 32 0.76 -5.06 -9.02
N ALA A 33 1.04 -6.26 -8.51
CA ALA A 33 0.04 -7.31 -8.38
C ALA A 33 -1.11 -6.91 -7.44
N MET A 34 -0.81 -6.27 -6.30
CA MET A 34 -1.80 -5.72 -5.38
C MET A 34 -2.73 -4.73 -6.08
N ILE A 35 -2.18 -3.75 -6.80
CA ILE A 35 -2.98 -2.73 -7.49
C ILE A 35 -3.81 -3.33 -8.62
N LEU A 36 -3.24 -4.21 -9.44
CA LEU A 36 -3.96 -4.84 -10.56
C LEU A 36 -5.10 -5.73 -10.08
N THR A 37 -4.88 -6.51 -9.02
CA THR A 37 -5.94 -7.36 -8.45
C THR A 37 -7.03 -6.55 -7.76
N GLY A 38 -6.68 -5.45 -7.11
CA GLY A 38 -7.65 -4.49 -6.57
C GLY A 38 -8.50 -3.84 -7.68
N LEU A 39 -7.86 -3.47 -8.80
CA LEU A 39 -8.55 -2.93 -9.97
C LEU A 39 -9.56 -3.91 -10.56
N ILE A 40 -9.19 -5.20 -10.68
CA ILE A 40 -10.12 -6.25 -11.13
C ILE A 40 -11.36 -6.28 -10.23
N GLY A 41 -11.17 -6.26 -8.90
CA GLY A 41 -12.29 -6.17 -7.95
C GLY A 41 -13.15 -4.92 -8.11
N ALA A 42 -12.53 -3.76 -8.39
CA ALA A 42 -13.23 -2.50 -8.54
C ALA A 42 -14.12 -2.43 -9.80
N VAL A 43 -13.66 -2.98 -10.93
CA VAL A 43 -14.39 -2.94 -12.22
C VAL A 43 -15.31 -4.14 -12.44
N ALA A 44 -15.25 -5.15 -11.56
CA ALA A 44 -16.04 -6.36 -11.70
C ALA A 44 -17.55 -6.11 -11.67
N THR A 45 -18.27 -6.84 -12.53
CA THR A 45 -19.74 -6.77 -12.69
C THR A 45 -20.46 -8.05 -12.22
N GLU A 46 -19.69 -9.05 -11.80
CA GLU A 46 -20.10 -10.41 -11.43
C GLU A 46 -20.70 -10.51 -10.01
N GLY A 47 -20.87 -9.38 -9.32
CA GLY A 47 -21.50 -9.29 -8.00
C GLY A 47 -20.53 -9.24 -6.81
N ALA A 48 -21.09 -9.03 -5.62
CA ALA A 48 -20.36 -8.74 -4.38
C ALA A 48 -19.29 -9.79 -4.03
N ALA A 49 -19.62 -11.08 -4.11
CA ALA A 49 -18.69 -12.15 -3.74
C ALA A 49 -17.41 -12.14 -4.58
N PHE A 50 -17.52 -11.87 -5.88
CA PHE A 50 -16.37 -11.80 -6.78
C PHE A 50 -15.50 -10.57 -6.49
N ARG A 51 -16.13 -9.41 -6.24
CA ARG A 51 -15.45 -8.16 -5.83
C ARG A 51 -14.65 -8.35 -4.54
N ILE A 52 -15.29 -8.95 -3.52
CA ILE A 52 -14.68 -9.23 -2.21
C ILE A 52 -13.54 -10.25 -2.32
N ALA A 53 -13.67 -11.28 -3.18
CA ALA A 53 -12.60 -12.24 -3.40
C ALA A 53 -11.34 -11.56 -3.96
N TRP A 54 -11.47 -10.68 -4.96
CA TRP A 54 -10.35 -9.92 -5.52
C TRP A 54 -9.77 -8.90 -4.55
N TRP A 55 -10.61 -8.24 -3.75
CA TRP A 55 -10.17 -7.41 -2.65
C TRP A 55 -9.32 -8.21 -1.64
N GLY A 56 -9.74 -9.45 -1.32
CA GLY A 56 -8.99 -10.35 -0.44
C GLY A 56 -7.64 -10.75 -1.01
N ILE A 57 -7.58 -11.05 -2.32
CA ILE A 57 -6.32 -11.35 -3.02
C ILE A 57 -5.37 -10.13 -3.00
N SER A 58 -5.88 -8.95 -3.33
CA SER A 58 -5.12 -7.69 -3.28
C SER A 58 -4.58 -7.41 -1.88
N THR A 59 -5.43 -7.56 -0.86
CA THR A 59 -5.04 -7.44 0.54
C THR A 59 -4.01 -8.50 0.95
N GLY A 60 -4.07 -9.71 0.39
CA GLY A 60 -3.04 -10.73 0.58
C GLY A 60 -1.66 -10.28 0.09
N PHE A 61 -1.58 -9.70 -1.11
CA PHE A 61 -0.34 -9.09 -1.61
C PHE A 61 0.15 -7.96 -0.71
N PHE A 62 -0.76 -7.10 -0.24
CA PHE A 62 -0.43 -6.04 0.71
C PHE A 62 0.19 -6.59 2.00
N VAL A 63 -0.38 -7.64 2.60
CA VAL A 63 0.16 -8.26 3.83
C VAL A 63 1.56 -8.84 3.59
N VAL A 64 1.80 -9.48 2.44
CA VAL A 64 3.14 -9.97 2.09
C VAL A 64 4.12 -8.80 1.92
N LEU A 65 3.70 -7.71 1.31
CA LEU A 65 4.50 -6.49 1.20
C LEU A 65 4.85 -5.90 2.57
N LEU A 66 3.88 -5.85 3.49
CA LEU A 66 4.12 -5.40 4.87
C LEU A 66 5.17 -6.27 5.57
N TYR A 67 5.15 -7.59 5.36
CA TYR A 67 6.16 -8.50 5.88
C TYR A 67 7.59 -8.13 5.41
N PHE A 68 7.77 -7.76 4.14
CA PHE A 68 9.07 -7.29 3.64
C PHE A 68 9.49 -5.95 4.26
N LEU A 69 8.55 -5.02 4.49
CA LEU A 69 8.81 -3.73 5.12
C LEU A 69 9.31 -3.90 6.56
N VAL A 70 8.57 -4.66 7.39
CA VAL A 70 8.91 -4.86 8.81
C VAL A 70 10.04 -5.87 9.02
N GLY A 71 10.26 -6.76 8.05
CA GLY A 71 11.34 -7.75 8.06
C GLY A 71 12.58 -7.23 7.33
N THR A 72 12.73 -7.63 6.06
CA THR A 72 13.95 -7.42 5.27
C THR A 72 14.41 -5.97 5.21
N LEU A 73 13.51 -5.03 4.92
CA LEU A 73 13.90 -3.62 4.80
C LEU A 73 14.30 -3.01 6.15
N THR A 74 13.59 -3.38 7.22
CA THR A 74 13.95 -2.94 8.58
C THR A 74 15.33 -3.47 9.00
N GLN A 75 15.63 -4.73 8.67
CA GLN A 75 16.96 -5.30 8.95
C GLN A 75 18.06 -4.59 8.17
N ASN A 76 17.81 -4.25 6.90
CA ASN A 76 18.77 -3.51 6.07
C ASN A 76 18.99 -2.08 6.60
N ALA A 77 17.92 -1.38 6.96
CA ALA A 77 17.99 -0.02 7.50
C ALA A 77 18.73 0.03 8.84
N ALA A 78 18.61 -1.00 9.68
CA ALA A 78 19.33 -1.10 10.96
C ALA A 78 20.86 -1.18 10.80
N GLN A 79 21.36 -1.50 9.61
CA GLN A 79 22.79 -1.49 9.28
C GLN A 79 23.28 -0.14 8.73
N LYS A 80 22.40 0.87 8.63
CA LYS A 80 22.74 2.23 8.20
C LYS A 80 23.07 3.12 9.40
N SER A 81 23.37 4.39 9.14
CA SER A 81 23.56 5.37 10.22
C SER A 81 22.27 5.53 11.04
N GLY A 82 22.42 5.97 12.29
CA GLY A 82 21.27 6.16 13.20
C GLY A 82 20.18 7.05 12.62
N ASP A 83 20.57 8.15 11.96
CA ASP A 83 19.63 9.08 11.33
C ASP A 83 18.83 8.43 10.19
N VAL A 84 19.51 7.64 9.34
CA VAL A 84 18.86 6.91 8.23
C VAL A 84 17.92 5.83 8.76
N ALA A 85 18.35 5.07 9.77
CA ALA A 85 17.53 4.04 10.39
C ALA A 85 16.27 4.66 11.06
N SER A 86 16.43 5.80 11.73
CA SER A 86 15.34 6.55 12.34
C SER A 86 14.36 7.07 11.29
N LEU A 87 14.85 7.71 10.23
CA LEU A 87 14.02 8.21 9.12
C LEU A 87 13.24 7.06 8.46
N PHE A 88 13.92 5.95 8.15
CA PHE A 88 13.28 4.76 7.61
C PHE A 88 12.18 4.25 8.53
N GLY A 89 12.43 4.17 9.85
CA GLY A 89 11.44 3.72 10.82
C GLY A 89 10.18 4.59 10.82
N THR A 90 10.33 5.92 10.78
CA THR A 90 9.22 6.87 10.69
C THR A 90 8.42 6.67 9.40
N LEU A 91 9.09 6.67 8.25
CA LEU A 91 8.44 6.55 6.94
C LEU A 91 7.77 5.18 6.74
N ARG A 92 8.42 4.10 7.18
CA ARG A 92 7.85 2.75 7.18
C ARG A 92 6.56 2.71 8.00
N ASN A 93 6.57 3.26 9.22
CA ASN A 93 5.39 3.25 10.08
C ASN A 93 4.26 4.10 9.50
N LEU A 94 4.59 5.26 8.91
CA LEU A 94 3.63 6.09 8.19
C LEU A 94 2.95 5.32 7.06
N ILE A 95 3.74 4.65 6.20
CA ILE A 95 3.19 3.83 5.10
C ILE A 95 2.32 2.70 5.64
N ILE A 96 2.76 1.94 6.65
CA ILE A 96 1.98 0.84 7.22
C ILE A 96 0.60 1.33 7.68
N VAL A 97 0.56 2.43 8.43
CA VAL A 97 -0.69 2.97 8.99
C VAL A 97 -1.59 3.49 7.88
N LEU A 98 -1.07 4.35 6.99
CA LEU A 98 -1.87 4.95 5.93
C LEU A 98 -2.35 3.92 4.92
N TRP A 99 -1.47 3.03 4.46
CA TRP A 99 -1.83 2.05 3.43
C TRP A 99 -2.81 1.00 3.95
N SER A 100 -2.79 0.67 5.25
CA SER A 100 -3.80 -0.22 5.84
C SER A 100 -5.20 0.39 5.82
N ALA A 101 -5.33 1.72 5.75
CA ALA A 101 -6.63 2.37 5.64
C ALA A 101 -7.27 2.21 4.26
N TYR A 102 -6.50 2.10 3.17
CA TYR A 102 -7.04 1.98 1.81
C TYR A 102 -7.96 0.76 1.62
N PRO A 103 -7.57 -0.49 1.95
CA PRO A 103 -8.47 -1.63 1.80
C PRO A 103 -9.69 -1.54 2.73
N ILE A 104 -9.58 -0.84 3.87
CA ILE A 104 -10.70 -0.59 4.78
C ILE A 104 -11.69 0.39 4.16
N VAL A 105 -11.23 1.53 3.66
CA VAL A 105 -12.09 2.52 3.00
C VAL A 105 -12.78 1.89 1.79
N TRP A 106 -12.04 1.15 0.97
CA TRP A 106 -12.58 0.47 -0.20
C TRP A 106 -13.69 -0.53 0.15
N ILE A 107 -13.51 -1.36 1.19
CA ILE A 107 -14.49 -2.41 1.52
C ILE A 107 -15.76 -1.85 2.16
N ILE A 108 -15.66 -0.76 2.94
CA ILE A 108 -16.82 -0.10 3.56
C ILE A 108 -17.49 0.91 2.64
N GLY A 109 -16.80 1.33 1.57
CA GLY A 109 -17.27 2.29 0.59
C GLY A 109 -18.13 1.68 -0.51
N THR A 110 -18.23 2.41 -1.62
CA THR A 110 -19.11 2.09 -2.73
C THR A 110 -18.62 0.88 -3.52
N GLU A 111 -17.31 0.67 -3.60
CA GLU A 111 -16.73 -0.44 -4.33
C GLU A 111 -16.90 -1.78 -3.61
N GLY A 112 -16.92 -1.78 -2.28
CA GLY A 112 -17.02 -2.99 -1.46
C GLY A 112 -18.41 -3.62 -1.40
N THR A 113 -19.44 -2.99 -1.99
CA THR A 113 -20.87 -3.39 -1.93
C THR A 113 -21.50 -3.44 -0.54
N ILE A 114 -20.73 -3.12 0.51
CA ILE A 114 -21.23 -2.93 1.88
C ILE A 114 -21.87 -1.53 2.01
N GLU A 115 -21.31 -0.52 1.32
CA GLU A 115 -21.86 0.83 1.20
C GLU A 115 -22.19 1.50 2.55
N LEU A 116 -21.34 1.31 3.57
CA LEU A 116 -21.48 2.00 4.86
C LEU A 116 -21.22 3.51 4.73
N ILE A 117 -20.40 3.90 3.76
CA ILE A 117 -20.16 5.30 3.39
C ILE A 117 -20.46 5.51 1.91
N GLY A 118 -21.02 6.67 1.57
CA GLY A 118 -21.28 7.06 0.19
C GLY A 118 -20.05 7.61 -0.53
N LEU A 119 -20.16 7.81 -1.85
CA LEU A 119 -19.08 8.23 -2.73
C LEU A 119 -18.37 9.53 -2.29
N GLY A 120 -19.10 10.52 -1.78
CA GLY A 120 -18.53 11.79 -1.32
C GLY A 120 -17.55 11.63 -0.16
N PRO A 121 -17.99 11.09 0.99
CA PRO A 121 -17.10 10.75 2.11
C PRO A 121 -15.94 9.81 1.73
N GLU A 122 -16.19 8.80 0.90
CA GLU A 122 -15.15 7.89 0.40
C GLU A 122 -14.07 8.63 -0.39
N THR A 123 -14.47 9.49 -1.33
CA THR A 123 -13.55 10.31 -2.11
C THR A 123 -12.73 11.24 -1.20
N ALA A 124 -13.37 11.84 -0.19
CA ALA A 124 -12.69 12.69 0.78
C ALA A 124 -11.67 11.89 1.62
N ALA A 125 -12.00 10.65 2.01
CA ALA A 125 -11.08 9.76 2.72
C ALA A 125 -9.85 9.42 1.86
N PHE A 126 -10.05 8.99 0.61
CA PHE A 126 -8.93 8.71 -0.30
C PHE A 126 -8.08 9.95 -0.59
N MET A 127 -8.67 11.13 -0.74
CA MET A 127 -7.94 12.39 -0.90
C MET A 127 -7.03 12.67 0.30
N VAL A 128 -7.53 12.55 1.53
CA VAL A 128 -6.72 12.78 2.74
C VAL A 128 -5.60 11.75 2.83
N LEU A 129 -5.89 10.48 2.55
CA LEU A 129 -4.89 9.41 2.53
C LEU A 129 -3.81 9.68 1.48
N ASP A 130 -4.19 10.07 0.27
CA ASP A 130 -3.25 10.35 -0.82
C ASP A 130 -2.35 11.55 -0.52
N LEU A 131 -2.89 12.63 0.05
CA LEU A 131 -2.09 13.77 0.47
C LEU A 131 -1.10 13.38 1.58
N ALA A 132 -1.55 12.63 2.58
CA ALA A 132 -0.69 12.19 3.67
C ALA A 132 0.40 11.20 3.19
N ALA A 133 0.06 10.26 2.32
CA ALA A 133 0.95 9.22 1.83
C ALA A 133 1.94 9.70 0.76
N LYS A 134 1.66 10.84 0.10
CA LYS A 134 2.52 11.40 -0.95
C LYS A 134 3.22 12.68 -0.48
N VAL A 135 2.45 13.70 -0.08
CA VAL A 135 2.99 15.00 0.36
C VAL A 135 3.47 14.96 1.80
N GLY A 136 2.79 14.22 2.68
CA GLY A 136 3.26 14.03 4.06
C GLY A 136 4.45 13.06 4.18
N PHE A 137 4.64 12.19 3.19
CA PHE A 137 5.77 11.27 3.11
C PHE A 137 7.04 11.94 2.57
N GLY A 138 6.91 12.75 1.51
CA GLY A 138 8.03 13.45 0.86
C GLY A 138 8.49 14.68 1.61
#